data_AF-A0A642UYX7-F1
#
_entry.id   AF-A0A642UYX7-F1
#
_cell.length_a   1.000
_cell.length_b   1.000
_cell.length_c   1.000
_cell.angle_alpha   90.00
_cell.angle_beta   90.00
_cell.angle_gamma   90.00
#
_symmetry.space_group_name_H-M   'P 1'
#
loop_
_entity.id
_entity.type
_entity.pdbx_description
1 polymer ?
#
loop_
_entity_poly.entity_id
_entity_poly.type
_entity_poly.pdbx_seq_one_letter_code
_entity_poly.pdbx_strand_id
1 'polypeptide(L)'
;MAARARSRAAANASPHEELWRNVVNNVKSAHERSAAIAVADDQHEHIPDLTGIEDLDGFQGSLARLVAEYEAEKQGRVHEYESLKSAQSYLTSLVSLRAERDHTQSPGAGGPPSKKKRRNTSPPAPPATTSGKPTLGSQVAFHLSKVRNTPEEEWIQCEVTKVYTEGVRYEVQDPEPDENNNPGQSYKAGIRDLILIPNPDDTHTINALPHLPPGAQVIARYPETTTFYRAEVIAMKRDGKCRLKFEGEEEEGKETEVERRLVHPLPK
;
A
#
# COMPACT_ATOMS: atom_id res chain seq x y z
N MET A 1 -51.62 25.19 -33.18
CA MET A 1 -51.32 24.90 -31.77
C MET A 1 -50.25 23.82 -31.68
N ALA A 2 -49.25 24.08 -30.84
CA ALA A 2 -48.36 23.15 -30.15
C ALA A 2 -47.36 22.28 -30.95
N ALA A 3 -46.10 22.69 -30.79
CA ALA A 3 -44.84 22.01 -31.03
C ALA A 3 -44.75 20.55 -30.55
N ARG A 4 -43.83 19.78 -31.15
CA ARG A 4 -42.95 18.88 -30.40
C ARG A 4 -41.66 18.58 -31.17
N ALA A 5 -40.64 19.37 -30.87
CA ALA A 5 -39.26 18.96 -31.02
C ALA A 5 -38.95 17.86 -29.99
N ARG A 6 -38.52 16.69 -30.46
CA ARG A 6 -37.81 15.64 -29.71
C ARG A 6 -36.71 15.18 -30.68
N SER A 7 -35.43 15.16 -30.38
CA SER A 7 -34.73 15.09 -29.09
C SER A 7 -33.27 15.48 -29.35
N ARG A 8 -32.88 16.67 -28.87
CA ARG A 8 -31.48 17.09 -28.78
C ARG A 8 -31.09 16.96 -27.30
N ALA A 9 -30.61 15.78 -26.92
CA ALA A 9 -30.12 15.50 -25.57
C ALA A 9 -28.93 14.54 -25.63
N ALA A 10 -27.93 14.84 -26.47
CA ALA A 10 -26.55 14.51 -26.14
C ALA A 10 -26.06 15.64 -25.21
N ALA A 11 -26.54 15.61 -23.97
CA ALA A 11 -26.20 16.58 -22.95
C ALA A 11 -24.89 16.15 -22.30
N ASN A 12 -23.90 17.04 -22.34
CA ASN A 12 -22.58 16.92 -21.73
C ASN A 12 -22.61 16.15 -20.40
N ALA A 13 -22.06 14.94 -20.39
CA ALA A 13 -21.75 14.24 -19.14
C ALA A 13 -20.74 15.09 -18.36
N SER A 14 -20.96 15.25 -17.06
CA SER A 14 -19.98 15.90 -16.21
C SER A 14 -18.68 15.08 -16.23
N PRO A 15 -17.48 15.67 -16.21
CA PRO A 15 -16.21 14.93 -16.16
C PRO A 15 -16.18 13.86 -15.05
N HIS A 16 -16.88 14.11 -13.94
CA HIS A 16 -17.09 13.16 -12.86
C HIS A 16 -17.90 11.92 -13.26
N GLU A 17 -18.92 12.07 -14.10
CA GLU A 17 -19.78 10.99 -14.57
C GLU A 17 -19.06 10.09 -15.59
N GLU A 18 -18.21 10.68 -16.42
CA GLU A 18 -17.34 9.93 -17.35
C GLU A 18 -16.29 9.11 -16.59
N LEU A 19 -15.63 9.72 -15.60
CA LEU A 19 -14.68 9.02 -14.74
C LEU A 19 -15.33 7.86 -13.98
N TRP A 20 -16.53 8.07 -13.43
CA TRP A 20 -17.28 7.00 -12.76
C TRP A 20 -17.69 5.88 -13.71
N ARG A 21 -18.15 6.19 -14.93
CA ARG A 21 -18.43 5.19 -15.97
C ARG A 21 -17.19 4.37 -16.30
N ASN A 22 -16.02 5.01 -16.39
CA ASN A 22 -14.76 4.32 -16.65
C ASN A 22 -14.37 3.39 -15.50
N VAL A 23 -14.57 3.79 -14.24
CA VAL A 23 -14.38 2.91 -13.08
C VAL A 23 -15.30 1.70 -13.16
N VAL A 24 -16.60 1.92 -13.35
CA VAL A 24 -17.60 0.83 -13.40
C VAL A 24 -17.32 -0.14 -14.55
N ASN A 25 -16.96 0.38 -15.72
CA ASN A 25 -16.64 -0.46 -16.88
C ASN A 25 -15.37 -1.27 -16.65
N ASN A 26 -14.30 -0.66 -16.13
CA ASN A 26 -13.06 -1.40 -15.84
C ASN A 26 -13.27 -2.48 -14.78
N VAL A 27 -14.03 -2.21 -13.72
CA VAL A 27 -14.32 -3.20 -12.67
C VAL A 27 -15.21 -4.32 -13.20
N LYS A 28 -16.22 -4.03 -14.01
CA LYS A 28 -17.05 -5.06 -14.65
C LYS A 28 -16.24 -5.92 -15.60
N SER A 29 -15.44 -5.30 -16.46
CA SER A 29 -14.58 -6.03 -17.39
C SER A 29 -13.46 -6.80 -16.67
N ALA A 30 -12.99 -6.35 -15.51
CA ALA A 30 -12.09 -7.14 -14.67
C ALA A 30 -12.84 -8.36 -14.12
N HIS A 31 -14.01 -8.17 -13.49
CA HIS A 31 -14.81 -9.24 -12.91
C HIS A 31 -15.25 -10.32 -13.93
N GLU A 32 -15.68 -9.92 -15.12
CA GLU A 32 -16.02 -10.86 -16.21
C GLU A 32 -14.80 -11.69 -16.65
N ARG A 33 -13.60 -11.11 -16.58
CA ARG A 33 -12.34 -11.78 -16.92
C ARG A 33 -11.82 -12.65 -15.76
N SER A 34 -11.94 -12.22 -14.51
CA SER A 34 -11.65 -13.07 -13.35
C SER A 34 -12.57 -14.29 -13.33
N ALA A 35 -13.85 -14.12 -13.71
CA ALA A 35 -14.79 -15.22 -13.86
C ALA A 35 -14.38 -16.18 -15.00
N ALA A 36 -13.89 -15.65 -16.14
CA ALA A 36 -13.38 -16.47 -17.22
C ALA A 36 -12.10 -17.23 -16.84
N ILE A 37 -11.19 -16.61 -16.08
CA ILE A 37 -9.98 -17.25 -15.54
C ILE A 37 -10.37 -18.33 -14.53
N ALA A 38 -11.31 -18.06 -13.61
CA ALA A 38 -11.76 -19.06 -12.64
C ALA A 38 -12.42 -20.28 -13.31
N VAL A 39 -13.16 -20.08 -14.41
CA VAL A 39 -13.70 -21.19 -15.23
C VAL A 39 -12.59 -21.94 -15.96
N ALA A 40 -11.54 -21.26 -16.44
CA ALA A 40 -10.39 -21.91 -17.05
C ALA A 40 -9.59 -22.73 -16.03
N ASP A 41 -9.39 -22.22 -14.81
CA ASP A 41 -8.72 -22.90 -13.70
C ASP A 41 -9.49 -24.17 -13.26
N ASP A 42 -10.83 -24.09 -13.18
CA ASP A 42 -11.71 -25.24 -12.88
C ASP A 42 -11.70 -26.30 -13.99
N GLN A 43 -11.42 -25.90 -15.24
CA GLN A 43 -11.20 -26.83 -16.36
C GLN A 43 -9.76 -27.35 -16.46
N HIS A 44 -8.80 -26.75 -15.75
CA HIS A 44 -7.37 -27.10 -15.78
C HIS A 44 -6.94 -28.10 -14.69
N GLU A 45 -7.86 -28.66 -13.90
CA GLU A 45 -7.57 -29.77 -12.97
C GLU A 45 -7.05 -31.04 -13.68
N HIS A 46 -7.17 -31.12 -15.01
CA HIS A 46 -6.64 -32.23 -15.79
C HIS A 46 -5.39 -31.81 -16.57
N ILE A 47 -4.23 -31.95 -15.91
CA ILE A 47 -2.95 -31.98 -16.62
C ILE A 47 -3.07 -33.07 -17.70
N PRO A 48 -2.90 -32.75 -19.00
CA PRO A 48 -3.02 -33.75 -20.05
C PRO A 48 -2.01 -34.88 -19.77
N ASP A 49 -2.48 -36.12 -19.76
CA ASP A 49 -1.64 -37.28 -19.51
C ASP A 49 -0.65 -37.45 -20.67
N LEU A 50 0.56 -36.93 -20.48
CA LEU A 50 1.63 -36.99 -21.47
C LEU A 50 2.28 -38.37 -21.55
N THR A 51 1.88 -39.34 -20.72
CA THR A 51 2.52 -40.66 -20.64
C THR A 51 2.25 -41.57 -21.86
N GLY A 52 1.28 -41.22 -22.71
CA GLY A 52 0.89 -41.99 -23.91
C GLY A 52 1.47 -41.47 -25.24
N ILE A 53 2.34 -40.46 -25.23
CA ILE A 53 2.91 -39.88 -26.46
C ILE A 53 4.27 -40.53 -26.75
N GLU A 54 4.30 -41.44 -27.72
CA GLU A 54 5.51 -42.23 -28.05
C GLU A 54 6.49 -41.48 -29.00
N ASP A 55 6.01 -40.47 -29.74
CA ASP A 55 6.79 -39.70 -30.71
C ASP A 55 7.20 -38.30 -30.20
N LEU A 56 8.48 -37.97 -30.34
CA LEU A 56 9.11 -36.75 -29.81
C LEU A 56 8.47 -35.46 -30.36
N ASP A 57 8.10 -35.45 -31.65
CA ASP A 57 7.47 -34.31 -32.31
C ASP A 57 6.04 -34.05 -31.77
N GLY A 58 5.31 -35.11 -31.43
CA GLY A 58 3.97 -35.02 -30.83
C GLY A 58 4.02 -34.47 -29.40
N PHE A 59 5.05 -34.86 -28.64
CA PHE A 59 5.29 -34.36 -27.29
C PHE A 59 5.68 -32.87 -27.32
N GLN A 60 6.57 -32.49 -28.23
CA GLN A 60 7.00 -31.10 -28.40
C GLN A 60 5.85 -30.19 -28.86
N GLY A 61 4.97 -30.68 -29.74
CA GLY A 61 3.76 -29.95 -30.14
C GLY A 61 2.75 -29.76 -29.00
N SER A 62 2.58 -30.78 -28.15
CA SER A 62 1.67 -30.72 -27.00
C SER A 62 2.19 -29.78 -25.91
N LEU A 63 3.49 -29.83 -25.62
CA LEU A 63 4.14 -28.89 -24.71
C LEU A 63 4.08 -27.45 -25.23
N ALA A 64 4.30 -27.23 -26.52
CA ALA A 64 4.22 -25.88 -27.10
C ALA A 64 2.81 -25.27 -26.97
N ARG A 65 1.75 -26.09 -27.12
CA ARG A 65 0.37 -25.63 -26.87
C ARG A 65 0.12 -25.30 -25.40
N LEU A 66 0.57 -26.16 -24.49
CA LEU A 66 0.40 -25.94 -23.05
C LEU A 66 1.13 -24.68 -22.57
N VAL A 67 2.35 -24.46 -23.06
CA VAL A 67 3.11 -23.23 -22.78
C VAL A 67 2.40 -22.00 -23.35
N ALA A 68 1.90 -22.07 -24.58
CA ALA A 68 1.16 -20.95 -25.19
C ALA A 68 -0.15 -20.63 -24.43
N GLU A 69 -0.85 -21.65 -23.95
CA GLU A 69 -2.06 -21.48 -23.13
C GLU A 69 -1.75 -20.84 -21.77
N TYR A 70 -0.71 -21.32 -21.08
CA TYR A 70 -0.23 -20.73 -19.84
C TYR A 70 0.26 -19.28 -20.01
N GLU A 71 0.97 -18.98 -21.11
CA GLU A 71 1.40 -17.62 -21.44
C GLU A 71 0.22 -16.69 -21.73
N ALA A 72 -0.82 -17.17 -22.43
CA ALA A 72 -2.03 -16.41 -22.68
C ALA A 72 -2.81 -16.12 -21.38
N GLU A 73 -2.91 -17.10 -20.49
CA GLU A 73 -3.54 -16.93 -19.19
C GLU A 73 -2.77 -15.93 -18.32
N LYS A 74 -1.44 -16.04 -18.28
CA LYS A 74 -0.56 -15.07 -17.60
C LYS A 74 -0.72 -13.65 -18.15
N GLN A 75 -0.81 -13.49 -19.48
CA GLN A 75 -1.09 -12.19 -20.10
C GLN A 75 -2.48 -11.67 -19.72
N GLY A 76 -3.48 -12.55 -19.63
CA GLY A 76 -4.81 -12.22 -19.13
C GLY A 76 -4.78 -11.62 -17.72
N ARG A 77 -4.06 -12.27 -16.79
CA ARG A 77 -3.88 -11.76 -15.41
C ARG A 77 -3.15 -10.42 -15.36
N VAL A 78 -2.14 -10.21 -16.21
CA VAL A 78 -1.42 -8.91 -16.29
C VAL A 78 -2.36 -7.80 -16.77
N HIS A 79 -3.18 -8.05 -17.79
CA HIS A 79 -4.14 -7.06 -18.28
C HIS A 79 -5.26 -6.76 -17.27
N GLU A 80 -5.68 -7.76 -16.49
CA GLU A 80 -6.60 -7.55 -15.38
C GLU A 80 -6.00 -6.61 -14.33
N TYR A 81 -4.75 -6.87 -13.94
CA TYR A 81 -4.01 -6.02 -13.01
C TYR A 81 -3.89 -4.57 -13.52
N GLU A 82 -3.57 -4.36 -14.79
CA GLU A 82 -3.52 -3.02 -15.40
C GLU A 82 -4.89 -2.31 -15.42
N SER A 83 -5.95 -3.06 -15.69
CA SER A 83 -7.32 -2.53 -15.69
C SER A 83 -7.75 -2.09 -14.29
N LEU A 84 -7.44 -2.89 -13.27
CA LEU A 84 -7.70 -2.57 -11.86
C LEU A 84 -6.86 -1.37 -11.39
N LYS A 85 -5.58 -1.31 -11.76
CA LYS A 85 -4.70 -0.17 -11.47
C LYS A 85 -5.21 1.12 -12.10
N SER A 86 -5.74 1.04 -13.31
CA SER A 86 -6.38 2.18 -13.99
C SER A 86 -7.66 2.61 -13.26
N ALA A 87 -8.50 1.67 -12.85
CA ALA A 87 -9.70 1.95 -12.05
C ALA A 87 -9.36 2.63 -10.71
N GLN A 88 -8.29 2.19 -10.05
CA GLN A 88 -7.78 2.80 -8.82
C GLN A 88 -7.37 4.26 -9.04
N SER A 89 -6.65 4.56 -10.14
CA SER A 89 -6.25 5.93 -10.49
C SER A 89 -7.46 6.85 -10.73
N TYR A 90 -8.49 6.36 -11.45
CA TYR A 90 -9.73 7.11 -11.65
C TYR A 90 -10.48 7.37 -10.34
N LEU A 91 -10.54 6.39 -9.44
CA LEU A 91 -11.11 6.56 -8.09
C LEU A 91 -10.36 7.60 -7.27
N THR A 92 -9.02 7.56 -7.27
CA THR A 92 -8.20 8.57 -6.58
C THR A 92 -8.51 9.98 -7.10
N SER A 93 -8.66 10.15 -8.42
CA SER A 93 -9.01 11.43 -9.04
C SER A 93 -10.41 11.90 -8.61
N LEU A 94 -11.39 11.00 -8.51
CA LEU A 94 -12.74 11.31 -8.03
C LEU A 94 -12.76 11.72 -6.54
N VAL A 95 -11.96 11.06 -5.70
CA VAL A 95 -11.82 11.43 -4.29
C VAL A 95 -11.23 12.83 -4.14
N SER A 96 -10.21 13.18 -4.93
CA SER A 96 -9.64 14.53 -4.94
C SER A 96 -10.67 15.59 -5.38
N LEU A 97 -11.44 15.33 -6.43
CA LEU A 97 -12.50 16.24 -6.90
C LEU A 97 -13.62 16.44 -5.86
N ARG A 98 -13.92 15.43 -5.05
CA ARG A 98 -14.90 15.53 -3.96
C ARG A 98 -14.39 16.41 -2.82
N ALA A 99 -13.12 16.24 -2.44
CA ALA A 99 -12.48 17.04 -1.40
C ALA A 99 -12.44 18.54 -1.75
N GLU A 100 -12.26 18.86 -3.03
CA GLU A 100 -12.33 20.25 -3.53
C GLU A 100 -13.75 20.83 -3.47
N ARG A 101 -14.79 20.02 -3.76
CA ARG A 101 -16.18 20.47 -3.71
C ARG A 101 -16.65 20.77 -2.28
N ASP A 102 -16.23 19.98 -1.30
CA ASP A 102 -16.58 20.19 0.12
C ASP A 102 -15.92 21.44 0.72
N HIS A 103 -14.78 21.90 0.18
CA HIS A 103 -14.16 23.18 0.58
C HIS A 103 -14.89 24.43 0.05
N THR A 104 -15.79 24.28 -0.94
CA THR A 104 -16.47 25.42 -1.60
C THR A 104 -17.91 25.64 -1.13
N GLN A 105 -18.46 24.77 -0.27
CA GLN A 105 -19.80 24.94 0.31
C GLN A 105 -19.72 25.19 1.83
N SER A 106 -19.35 26.42 2.21
CA SER A 106 -19.65 26.96 3.54
C SER A 106 -20.32 28.32 3.37
N PRO A 107 -21.62 28.49 3.68
CA PRO A 107 -22.27 29.79 3.67
C PRO A 107 -21.90 30.55 4.95
N GLY A 108 -21.44 31.79 4.77
CA GLY A 108 -20.92 32.64 5.84
C GLY A 108 -21.95 33.17 6.83
N ALA A 109 -21.44 33.51 8.01
CA ALA A 109 -21.98 34.54 8.89
C ALA A 109 -20.78 35.37 9.39
N GLY A 110 -20.83 36.68 9.16
CA GLY A 110 -19.68 37.58 9.23
C GLY A 110 -19.32 38.14 10.61
N GLY A 111 -18.10 38.67 10.68
CA GLY A 111 -17.61 39.58 11.72
C GLY A 111 -16.24 40.18 11.30
N PRO A 112 -16.00 41.51 11.43
CA PRO A 112 -14.76 42.16 10.96
C PRO A 112 -13.57 42.02 11.94
N PRO A 113 -12.32 42.36 11.50
CA PRO A 113 -11.12 41.68 11.95
C PRO A 113 -10.46 42.36 13.17
N SER A 114 -10.17 41.57 14.21
CA SER A 114 -9.29 42.00 15.30
C SER A 114 -7.85 41.56 15.04
N LYS A 115 -7.02 42.54 14.65
CA LYS A 115 -5.56 42.44 14.56
C LYS A 115 -4.99 41.93 15.89
N LYS A 116 -4.40 40.74 15.91
CA LYS A 116 -3.44 40.31 16.96
C LYS A 116 -2.15 39.78 16.35
N LYS A 117 -1.20 40.71 16.26
CA LYS A 117 0.25 40.58 16.25
C LYS A 117 0.75 39.24 16.84
N ARG A 118 1.29 38.36 16.01
CA ARG A 118 2.17 37.27 16.47
C ARG A 118 3.39 37.15 15.53
N ARG A 119 4.54 37.38 16.17
CA ARG A 119 5.93 37.15 15.77
C ARG A 119 6.13 36.22 14.58
N ASN A 120 7.00 36.67 13.66
CA ASN A 120 7.82 35.82 12.82
C ASN A 120 8.51 34.76 13.69
N THR A 121 8.05 33.53 13.54
CA THR A 121 8.83 32.32 13.82
C THR A 121 8.49 31.39 12.68
N SER A 122 9.48 31.13 11.85
CA SER A 122 9.46 30.13 10.79
C SER A 122 8.81 28.85 11.30
N PRO A 123 7.86 28.23 10.59
CA PRO A 123 7.41 26.89 10.96
C PRO A 123 8.60 25.93 10.84
N PRO A 124 8.83 25.03 11.82
CA PRO A 124 9.79 23.95 11.64
C PRO A 124 9.26 23.05 10.52
N ALA A 125 10.17 22.60 9.65
CA ALA A 125 9.88 21.72 8.53
C ALA A 125 8.98 20.53 8.97
N PRO A 126 8.01 20.10 8.15
CA PRO A 126 7.25 18.89 8.43
C PRO A 126 8.24 17.71 8.50
N PRO A 127 8.10 16.78 9.47
CA PRO A 127 8.84 15.53 9.39
C PRO A 127 8.43 14.84 8.08
N ALA A 128 9.42 14.34 7.36
CA ALA A 128 9.23 13.61 6.13
C ALA A 128 8.49 12.28 6.42
N THR A 129 7.17 12.34 6.55
CA THR A 129 6.30 11.17 6.49
C THR A 129 6.01 10.94 5.01
N THR A 130 6.58 9.88 4.47
CA THR A 130 6.25 9.39 3.13
C THR A 130 4.74 9.30 2.98
N SER A 131 4.26 10.05 2.00
CA SER A 131 2.90 10.49 1.80
C SER A 131 1.97 9.35 1.36
N GLY A 132 1.10 8.90 2.28
CA GLY A 132 -0.05 8.05 1.99
C GLY A 132 -0.75 7.59 3.28
N LYS A 133 -2.09 7.56 3.30
CA LYS A 133 -2.83 6.86 4.36
C LYS A 133 -2.60 5.34 4.17
N PRO A 134 -2.34 4.55 5.23
CA PRO A 134 -2.26 3.10 5.10
C PRO A 134 -3.54 2.54 4.44
N THR A 135 -3.37 1.59 3.53
CA THR A 135 -4.48 0.91 2.84
C THR A 135 -4.53 -0.56 3.24
N LEU A 136 -5.59 -1.27 2.87
CA LEU A 136 -5.68 -2.72 3.11
C LEU A 136 -4.49 -3.44 2.46
N GLY A 137 -3.86 -4.36 3.19
CA GLY A 137 -2.67 -5.09 2.78
C GLY A 137 -1.36 -4.31 2.87
N SER A 138 -1.38 -3.06 3.34
CA SER A 138 -0.14 -2.28 3.52
C SER A 138 0.66 -2.78 4.73
N GLN A 139 1.98 -2.88 4.58
CA GLN A 139 2.88 -3.15 5.70
C GLN A 139 3.08 -1.87 6.54
N VAL A 140 2.98 -2.01 7.85
CA VAL A 140 3.09 -0.90 8.79
C VAL A 140 3.89 -1.31 10.02
N ALA A 141 4.64 -0.39 10.60
CA ALA A 141 5.19 -0.57 11.94
C ALA A 141 4.16 -0.03 12.94
N PHE A 142 3.74 -0.87 13.89
CA PHE A 142 2.75 -0.57 14.91
C PHE A 142 3.39 -0.46 16.30
N HIS A 143 3.01 0.57 17.05
CA HIS A 143 3.50 0.82 18.40
C HIS A 143 2.67 0.09 19.48
N LEU A 144 3.26 -0.87 20.18
CA LEU A 144 2.58 -1.75 21.14
C LEU A 144 2.32 -1.13 22.51
N SER A 145 2.99 -0.02 22.84
CA SER A 145 2.97 0.59 24.17
C SER A 145 1.55 0.81 24.73
N LYS A 146 0.58 1.17 23.88
CA LYS A 146 -0.81 1.42 24.31
C LYS A 146 -1.62 0.16 24.60
N VAL A 147 -1.22 -0.99 24.06
CA VAL A 147 -2.00 -2.23 24.17
C VAL A 147 -1.56 -3.04 25.39
N ARG A 148 -0.25 -3.14 25.64
CA ARG A 148 0.29 -3.99 26.72
C ARG A 148 0.59 -3.24 28.02
N ASN A 149 0.48 -1.91 28.05
CA ASN A 149 0.84 -1.09 29.22
C ASN A 149 2.27 -1.39 29.71
N THR A 150 3.12 -1.84 28.78
CA THR A 150 4.52 -2.16 28.99
C THR A 150 5.34 -0.88 28.87
N PRO A 151 6.35 -0.68 29.72
CA PRO A 151 7.25 0.48 29.66
C PRO A 151 8.21 0.43 28.45
N GLU A 152 8.19 -0.66 27.70
CA GLU A 152 9.02 -0.88 26.52
C GLU A 152 8.34 -0.25 25.31
N GLU A 153 9.02 0.71 24.66
CA GLU A 153 8.65 1.32 23.38
C GLU A 153 8.82 0.31 22.24
N GLU A 154 8.02 -0.76 22.27
CA GLU A 154 8.10 -1.85 21.31
C GLU A 154 7.29 -1.53 20.06
N TRP A 155 7.94 -1.64 18.91
CA TRP A 155 7.36 -1.45 17.59
C TRP A 155 7.41 -2.78 16.85
N ILE A 156 6.30 -3.24 16.28
CA ILE A 156 6.28 -4.50 15.51
C ILE A 156 5.80 -4.25 14.08
N GLN A 157 6.23 -5.10 13.15
CA GLN A 157 5.73 -5.12 11.79
C GLN A 157 4.35 -5.79 11.77
N CYS A 158 3.37 -5.14 11.15
CA CYS A 158 2.04 -5.69 10.94
C CYS A 158 1.55 -5.42 9.52
N GLU A 159 0.52 -6.16 9.12
CA GLU A 159 -0.25 -5.91 7.91
C GLU A 159 -1.62 -5.31 8.25
N VAL A 160 -2.05 -4.29 7.48
CA VAL A 160 -3.37 -3.68 7.66
C VAL A 160 -4.46 -4.61 7.10
N THR A 161 -5.28 -5.19 7.97
CA THR A 161 -6.38 -6.08 7.57
C THR A 161 -7.70 -5.36 7.41
N LYS A 162 -7.94 -4.29 8.18
CA LYS A 162 -9.17 -3.48 8.08
C LYS A 162 -8.89 -2.00 8.30
N VAL A 163 -9.64 -1.16 7.59
CA VAL A 163 -9.63 0.30 7.76
C VAL A 163 -11.00 0.76 8.23
N TYR A 164 -11.05 1.38 9.40
CA TYR A 164 -12.26 1.92 10.00
C TYR A 164 -12.24 3.46 9.96
N THR A 165 -13.41 4.06 9.70
CA THR A 165 -13.62 5.52 9.75
C THR A 165 -12.66 6.30 8.85
N GLU A 166 -12.78 6.16 7.52
CA GLU A 166 -12.05 6.94 6.49
C GLU A 166 -10.53 7.15 6.75
N GLY A 167 -9.89 6.17 7.38
CA GLY A 167 -8.45 6.16 7.66
C GLY A 167 -8.03 6.79 9.00
N VAL A 168 -8.92 6.83 9.99
CA VAL A 168 -8.59 7.26 11.37
C VAL A 168 -8.20 6.07 12.26
N ARG A 169 -8.86 4.92 12.07
CA ARG A 169 -8.64 3.70 12.87
C ARG A 169 -8.36 2.53 11.96
N TYR A 170 -7.48 1.64 12.39
CA TYR A 170 -7.01 0.50 11.61
C TYR A 170 -7.05 -0.77 12.47
N GLU A 171 -7.29 -1.89 11.82
CA GLU A 171 -6.98 -3.22 12.35
C GLU A 171 -5.71 -3.68 11.65
N VAL A 172 -4.71 -4.04 12.44
CA VAL A 172 -3.44 -4.54 11.95
C VAL A 172 -3.19 -5.91 12.54
N GLN A 173 -2.62 -6.81 11.76
CA GLN A 173 -2.36 -8.18 12.15
C GLN A 173 -0.86 -8.44 12.09
N ASP A 174 -0.32 -9.06 13.14
CA ASP A 174 1.06 -9.53 13.16
C ASP A 174 1.21 -10.75 12.24
N PRO A 175 2.20 -10.79 11.33
CA PRO A 175 2.51 -11.98 10.54
C PRO A 175 3.11 -13.14 11.35
N GLU A 176 3.59 -12.93 12.58
CA GLU A 176 4.04 -14.03 13.44
C GLU A 176 2.84 -14.90 13.86
N PRO A 177 2.85 -16.22 13.59
CA PRO A 177 1.80 -17.12 14.03
C PRO A 177 1.75 -17.15 15.56
N ASP A 178 0.55 -17.16 16.14
CA ASP A 178 0.41 -17.28 17.60
C ASP A 178 0.93 -18.65 18.10
N GLU A 179 1.09 -18.80 19.42
CA GLU A 179 1.49 -20.08 20.06
C GLU A 179 0.56 -21.26 19.71
N ASN A 180 -0.60 -21.00 19.11
CA ASN A 180 -1.61 -21.96 18.70
C ASN A 180 -1.70 -22.15 17.17
N ASN A 181 -0.74 -21.63 16.38
CA ASN A 181 -0.68 -21.77 14.93
C ASN A 181 -1.86 -21.11 14.17
N ASN A 182 -2.53 -20.13 14.79
CA ASN A 182 -3.57 -19.32 14.14
C ASN A 182 -2.96 -18.11 13.41
N PRO A 183 -3.67 -17.53 12.42
CA PRO A 183 -3.32 -16.23 11.86
C PRO A 183 -3.10 -15.22 12.99
N GLY A 184 -1.92 -14.58 13.00
CA GLY A 184 -1.36 -13.86 14.15
C GLY A 184 -2.25 -12.82 14.81
N GLN A 185 -1.81 -12.36 15.99
CA GLN A 185 -2.60 -11.49 16.86
C GLN A 185 -3.04 -10.21 16.12
N SER A 186 -4.33 -9.90 16.18
CA SER A 186 -4.91 -8.67 15.62
C SER A 186 -4.97 -7.55 16.66
N TYR A 187 -4.57 -6.35 16.25
CA TYR A 187 -4.50 -5.16 17.09
C TYR A 187 -5.31 -4.00 16.49
N LYS A 188 -5.92 -3.20 17.36
CA LYS A 188 -6.61 -1.96 16.97
C LYS A 188 -5.64 -0.79 17.09
N ALA A 189 -5.28 -0.20 15.97
CA ALA A 189 -4.31 0.89 15.89
C ALA A 189 -4.95 2.21 15.44
N GLY A 190 -4.44 3.33 15.95
CA GLY A 190 -4.73 4.66 15.41
C GLY A 190 -3.66 5.10 14.42
N ILE A 191 -3.98 6.04 13.53
CA ILE A 191 -3.00 6.56 12.55
C ILE A 191 -1.70 7.11 13.18
N ARG A 192 -1.75 7.56 14.44
CA ARG A 192 -0.59 8.13 15.16
C ARG A 192 0.38 7.06 15.67
N ASP A 193 -0.09 5.83 15.78
CA ASP A 193 0.68 4.68 16.28
C ASP A 193 1.17 3.79 15.13
N LEU A 194 1.06 4.27 13.89
CA LEU A 194 1.41 3.54 12.68
C LEU A 194 2.42 4.33 11.85
N ILE A 195 3.40 3.61 11.34
CA ILE A 195 4.35 4.11 10.35
C ILE A 195 4.23 3.23 9.11
N LEU A 196 4.02 3.86 7.95
CA LEU A 196 3.89 3.13 6.69
C LEU A 196 5.26 2.61 6.23
N ILE A 197 5.34 1.31 5.97
CA ILE A 197 6.52 0.64 5.43
C ILE A 197 6.32 0.50 3.91
N PRO A 198 7.24 1.03 3.08
CA PRO A 198 7.16 0.83 1.64
C PRO A 198 7.26 -0.65 1.24
N ASN A 199 6.48 -1.04 0.23
CA ASN A 199 6.53 -2.38 -0.32
C ASN A 199 7.92 -2.67 -0.91
N PRO A 200 8.44 -3.90 -0.77
CA PRO A 200 9.76 -4.26 -1.29
C PRO A 200 9.88 -4.08 -2.81
N ASP A 201 8.77 -4.29 -3.54
CA ASP A 201 8.73 -4.17 -5.01
C ASP A 201 8.67 -2.71 -5.51
N ASP A 202 8.30 -1.76 -4.63
CA ASP A 202 8.18 -0.36 -4.98
C ASP A 202 9.51 0.38 -4.80
N THR A 203 10.45 0.07 -5.69
CA THR A 203 11.78 0.69 -5.72
C THR A 203 11.73 2.22 -5.84
N HIS A 204 10.69 2.78 -6.45
CA HIS A 204 10.53 4.23 -6.58
C HIS A 204 10.27 4.88 -5.22
N THR A 205 9.35 4.32 -4.42
CA THR A 205 9.09 4.83 -3.05
C THR A 205 10.28 4.63 -2.12
N ILE A 206 11.00 3.52 -2.25
CA ILE A 206 12.21 3.25 -1.46
C ILE A 206 13.31 4.27 -1.78
N ASN A 207 13.53 4.59 -3.06
CA ASN A 207 14.50 5.59 -3.49
C ASN A 207 14.10 7.03 -3.13
N ALA A 208 12.79 7.28 -2.97
CA ALA A 208 12.26 8.56 -2.52
C ALA A 208 12.36 8.76 -1.00
N LEU A 209 12.79 7.75 -0.24
CA LEU A 209 12.96 7.87 1.21
C LEU A 209 14.05 8.90 1.55
N PRO A 210 13.86 9.70 2.60
CA PRO A 210 14.86 10.69 3.03
C PRO A 210 16.20 10.02 3.34
N HIS A 211 17.29 10.66 2.93
CA HIS A 211 18.62 10.23 3.37
C HIS A 211 18.77 10.41 4.88
N LEU A 212 19.33 9.40 5.55
CA LEU A 212 19.56 9.42 7.00
C LEU A 212 21.05 9.72 7.26
N PRO A 213 21.38 10.85 7.91
CA PRO A 213 22.77 11.18 8.18
C PRO A 213 23.37 10.24 9.24
N PRO A 214 24.70 10.00 9.21
CA PRO A 214 25.40 9.33 10.31
C PRO A 214 25.14 10.02 11.66
N GLY A 215 24.96 9.25 12.72
CA GLY A 215 24.59 9.70 14.06
C GLY A 215 23.09 9.93 14.27
N ALA A 216 22.26 9.75 13.24
CA ALA A 216 20.80 9.88 13.39
C ALA A 216 20.23 8.71 14.21
N GLN A 217 19.36 9.04 15.16
CA GLN A 217 18.59 8.07 15.92
C GLN A 217 17.34 7.65 15.15
N VAL A 218 17.17 6.35 14.97
CA VAL A 218 16.13 5.72 14.15
C VAL A 218 15.51 4.53 14.87
N ILE A 219 14.35 4.09 14.40
CA ILE A 219 13.85 2.74 14.66
C ILE A 219 14.10 1.89 13.42
N ALA A 220 14.55 0.66 13.62
CA ALA A 220 14.83 -0.25 12.52
C ALA A 220 14.43 -1.67 12.87
N ARG A 221 13.93 -2.41 11.87
CA ARG A 221 13.64 -3.84 12.04
C ARG A 221 14.95 -4.60 12.18
N TYR A 222 15.09 -5.40 13.24
CA TYR A 222 16.25 -6.25 13.38
C TYR A 222 16.17 -7.40 12.35
N PRO A 223 17.29 -7.79 11.69
CA PRO A 223 17.27 -8.87 10.71
C PRO A 223 16.62 -10.13 11.27
N GLU A 224 15.89 -10.86 10.42
CA GLU A 224 15.23 -12.12 10.79
C GLU A 224 14.12 -12.00 11.85
N THR A 225 13.76 -10.80 12.30
CA THR A 225 12.66 -10.56 13.27
C THR A 225 11.57 -9.67 12.69
N THR A 226 10.39 -9.63 13.28
CA THR A 226 9.32 -8.67 12.93
C THR A 226 9.32 -7.43 13.84
N THR A 227 10.29 -7.30 14.74
CA THR A 227 10.33 -6.23 15.74
C THR A 227 11.30 -5.12 15.33
N PHE A 228 10.91 -3.89 15.62
CA PHE A 228 11.70 -2.69 15.41
C PHE A 228 12.30 -2.24 16.73
N TYR A 229 13.60 -2.01 16.70
CA TYR A 229 14.38 -1.54 17.84
C TYR A 229 15.03 -0.19 17.53
N ARG A 230 15.36 0.54 18.59
CA ARG A 230 16.09 1.79 18.50
C ARG A 230 17.52 1.52 18.04
N ALA A 231 18.00 2.35 17.12
CA ALA A 231 19.32 2.22 16.53
C ALA A 231 19.90 3.57 16.13
N GLU A 232 21.22 3.62 16.02
CA GLU A 232 21.98 4.76 15.50
C GLU A 232 22.49 4.45 14.09
N VAL A 233 22.31 5.40 13.17
CA VAL A 233 22.81 5.28 11.79
C VAL A 233 24.32 5.50 11.79
N ILE A 234 25.09 4.48 11.38
CA ILE A 234 26.55 4.60 11.23
C ILE A 234 26.88 5.12 9.82
N ALA A 235 26.29 4.48 8.80
CA ALA A 235 26.51 4.82 7.41
C ALA A 235 25.37 4.34 6.52
N MET A 236 25.17 5.01 5.38
CA MET A 236 24.27 4.55 4.33
C MET A 236 25.09 4.12 3.12
N LYS A 237 24.93 2.87 2.68
CA LYS A 237 25.59 2.33 1.47
C LYS A 237 24.90 2.87 0.21
N ARG A 238 25.65 2.90 -0.90
CA ARG A 238 25.13 3.25 -2.23
C ARG A 238 24.06 2.28 -2.71
N ASP A 239 24.09 1.05 -2.21
CA ASP A 239 23.14 -0.03 -2.54
C ASP A 239 21.78 0.11 -1.83
N GLY A 240 21.54 1.21 -1.10
CA GLY A 240 20.27 1.45 -0.38
C GLY A 240 20.15 0.72 0.96
N LYS A 241 21.23 0.08 1.45
CA LYS A 241 21.30 -0.49 2.81
C LYS A 241 21.86 0.51 3.82
N CYS A 242 21.34 0.49 5.03
CA CYS A 242 21.83 1.28 6.16
C CYS A 242 22.60 0.38 7.11
N ARG A 243 23.80 0.80 7.51
CA ARG A 243 24.56 0.23 8.62
C ARG A 243 24.14 0.91 9.91
N LEU A 244 23.67 0.12 10.85
CA LEU A 244 23.06 0.57 12.09
C LEU A 244 23.77 -0.07 13.29
N LYS A 245 23.83 0.68 14.39
CA LYS A 245 24.19 0.17 15.70
C LYS A 245 22.93 0.10 16.54
N PHE A 246 22.48 -1.09 16.93
CA PHE A 246 21.29 -1.25 17.75
C PHE A 246 21.56 -0.89 19.22
N GLU A 247 20.58 -0.27 19.87
CA GLU A 247 20.65 0.04 21.30
C GLU A 247 20.46 -1.26 22.11
N GLY A 248 21.38 -1.55 23.02
CA GLY A 248 21.33 -2.76 23.86
C GLY A 248 22.00 -4.00 23.28
N GLU A 249 22.72 -3.91 22.17
CA GLU A 249 23.57 -5.02 21.73
C GLU A 249 24.70 -5.30 22.73
N GLU A 250 24.79 -6.55 23.19
CA GLU A 250 25.80 -7.04 24.13
C GLU A 250 27.23 -7.04 23.56
N GLU A 251 27.35 -7.12 22.23
CA GLU A 251 28.62 -7.07 21.50
C GLU A 251 28.95 -5.62 21.11
N GLU A 252 29.85 -5.00 21.87
CA GLU A 252 30.22 -3.59 21.69
C GLU A 252 30.82 -3.36 20.29
N GLY A 253 30.08 -2.62 19.45
CA GLY A 253 30.53 -2.24 18.10
C GLY A 253 30.02 -3.14 16.98
N LYS A 254 29.09 -4.06 17.25
CA LYS A 254 28.42 -4.80 16.18
C LYS A 254 27.62 -3.85 15.29
N GLU A 255 27.88 -3.94 13.99
CA GLU A 255 27.20 -3.18 12.96
C GLU A 255 26.26 -4.11 12.20
N THR A 256 25.00 -3.72 12.11
CA THR A 256 23.98 -4.53 11.43
C THR A 256 23.51 -3.82 10.17
N GLU A 257 23.44 -4.55 9.05
CA GLU A 257 22.95 -4.04 7.78
C GLU A 257 21.44 -4.26 7.64
N VAL A 258 20.69 -3.18 7.47
CA VAL A 258 19.23 -3.19 7.33
C VAL A 258 18.83 -2.45 6.05
N GLU A 259 17.80 -2.93 5.36
CA GLU A 259 17.26 -2.26 4.17
C GLU A 259 16.67 -0.89 4.52
N ARG A 260 16.92 0.14 3.70
CA ARG A 260 16.42 1.50 3.97
C ARG A 260 14.92 1.56 4.22
N ARG A 261 14.10 0.71 3.58
CA ARG A 261 12.64 0.68 3.76
C ARG A 261 12.21 0.29 5.18
N LEU A 262 13.05 -0.45 5.90
CA LEU A 262 12.81 -0.95 7.25
C LEU A 262 13.42 -0.03 8.33
N VAL A 263 13.91 1.14 7.93
CA VAL A 263 14.52 2.13 8.82
C VAL A 263 13.68 3.39 8.81
N HIS A 264 13.14 3.75 9.95
CA HIS A 264 12.27 4.91 10.10
C HIS A 264 12.83 5.90 11.12
N PRO A 265 12.66 7.21 10.91
CA PRO A 265 12.98 8.20 11.95
C PRO A 265 12.19 7.91 13.23
N LEU A 266 12.79 8.19 14.39
CA LEU A 266 12.06 8.11 15.66
C LEU A 266 10.83 9.02 15.63
N PRO A 267 9.63 8.49 15.91
CA PRO A 267 8.46 9.31 16.09
C PRO A 267 8.64 10.23 17.32
N LYS A 268 8.19 11.48 17.19
CA LYS A 268 8.26 12.52 18.23
C LYS A 268 6.98 12.61 19.05
#